data_AF-A0A8T5MDZ1-F1
#
_entry.id   AF-A0A8T5MDZ1-F1
#
_cell.length_a   1.000
_cell.length_b   1.000
_cell.length_c   1.000
_cell.angle_alpha   90.00
_cell.angle_beta   90.00
_cell.angle_gamma   90.00
#
_symmetry.space_group_name_H-M   'P 1'
#
loop_
_entity.id
_entity.type
_entity.pdbx_description
1 polymer ?
#
loop_
_entity_poly.entity_id
_entity_poly.type
_entity_poly.pdbx_seq_one_letter_code
_entity_poly.pdbx_strand_id
1 'polypeptide(L)'
;MENELEKRQEKFSSILKNKKVYFYLFLAIMILALIIRLYYFWHYKAQPLWWDEAQYLWRARDMARGNWFVSGWNWDSLLFEGVVSPHKPFLIIFVGAFFYLFGLNGEIATKFFMVLISLAGIAFTYLVGKEMYNKKVGLIAFALMSTFYLYNFYSYRIETNVLGAALWTITVFLFWKGYIKKPDRKYMLLAGVFMMLSVMGRTPMAMMIIPILLTLLLKERLMFLKNKNFWFFALGNMIVLVPYMIWSQLTYGLPLALATEWGFASGLGNVGANVNIFYTYIQFFFTTYLNSPLKILLILLIAGLIIYIFNIAIGFDIMIKKRDKKLIKTLFMLTWFIFPIIAFGFWLDQFEPRLIMVVFPAAFIIIGNTLMKGYNYFKKYSKAISITILLIIVISSMGVQLKQGDELIKSKGNSYLEVKEAGLWINQNSNPDDVVFSNSRPQTMFYADRENIGFHKKAVRYNSSLEGDDRYLSEKEFEEMAIEKKAKYLVISVFEPYPTWAYNYAKENPTKVTPVMGYFTDEAKTQPTLVIYGLTFT
;
A
#
# COMPACT_ATOMS: atom_id res chain seq x y z
N MET A 1 -37.79 -3.90 -44.36
CA MET A 1 -36.40 -3.86 -43.83
C MET A 1 -36.17 -2.65 -42.93
N GLU A 2 -36.52 -1.43 -43.38
CA GLU A 2 -36.40 -0.19 -42.60
C GLU A 2 -37.16 -0.22 -41.26
N ASN A 3 -38.42 -0.66 -41.30
CA ASN A 3 -39.30 -0.80 -40.13
C ASN A 3 -38.79 -1.84 -39.09
N GLU A 4 -38.00 -2.82 -39.52
CA GLU A 4 -37.40 -3.82 -38.61
C GLU A 4 -36.13 -3.29 -37.95
N LEU A 5 -35.37 -2.45 -38.68
CA LEU A 5 -34.18 -1.80 -38.18
C LEU A 5 -34.52 -0.75 -37.11
N GLU A 6 -35.57 0.04 -37.32
CA GLU A 6 -36.09 1.00 -36.33
C GLU A 6 -36.56 0.31 -35.05
N LYS A 7 -37.34 -0.78 -35.17
CA LYS A 7 -37.77 -1.58 -34.01
C LYS A 7 -36.58 -2.14 -33.22
N ARG A 8 -35.51 -2.59 -33.90
CA ARG A 8 -34.28 -3.05 -33.24
C ARG A 8 -33.55 -1.90 -32.55
N GLN A 9 -33.50 -0.71 -33.15
CA GLN A 9 -32.90 0.49 -32.55
C GLN A 9 -33.67 0.97 -31.31
N GLU A 10 -35.01 0.97 -31.34
CA GLU A 10 -35.84 1.33 -30.20
C GLU A 10 -35.72 0.33 -29.05
N LYS A 11 -35.74 -0.97 -29.35
CA LYS A 11 -35.51 -2.03 -28.36
C LYS A 11 -34.13 -1.88 -27.70
N PHE A 12 -33.08 -1.60 -28.47
CA PHE A 12 -31.74 -1.39 -27.93
C PHE A 12 -31.63 -0.10 -27.08
N SER A 13 -32.29 0.97 -27.52
CA SER A 13 -32.35 2.25 -26.80
C SER A 13 -33.09 2.12 -25.46
N SER A 14 -34.20 1.39 -25.42
CA SER A 14 -34.97 1.14 -24.19
C SER A 14 -34.19 0.30 -23.17
N ILE A 15 -33.43 -0.70 -23.62
CA ILE A 15 -32.51 -1.48 -22.77
C ILE A 15 -31.47 -0.55 -22.14
N LEU A 16 -30.80 0.30 -22.93
CA LEU A 16 -29.77 1.21 -22.42
C LEU A 16 -30.31 2.32 -21.48
N LYS A 17 -31.59 2.68 -21.61
CA LYS A 17 -32.27 3.60 -20.69
C LYS A 17 -32.66 2.93 -19.37
N ASN A 18 -32.66 1.60 -19.32
CA ASN A 18 -33.02 0.86 -18.12
C ASN A 18 -31.95 1.08 -17.03
N LYS A 19 -32.36 1.68 -15.90
CA LYS A 19 -31.49 1.88 -14.72
C LYS A 19 -30.82 0.58 -14.25
N LYS A 20 -31.42 -0.59 -14.55
CA LYS A 20 -30.88 -1.91 -14.24
C LYS A 20 -29.59 -2.25 -15.02
N VAL A 21 -29.36 -1.71 -16.22
CA VAL A 21 -28.13 -2.00 -16.98
C VAL A 21 -26.88 -1.56 -16.23
N TYR A 22 -26.88 -0.37 -15.64
CA TYR A 22 -25.75 0.11 -14.82
C TYR A 22 -25.52 -0.75 -13.58
N PHE A 23 -26.57 -1.34 -13.02
CA PHE A 23 -26.47 -2.25 -11.89
C PHE A 23 -25.86 -3.59 -12.32
N TYR A 24 -26.29 -4.17 -13.45
CA TYR A 24 -25.69 -5.39 -13.97
C TYR A 24 -24.23 -5.20 -14.39
N LEU A 25 -23.87 -4.07 -14.99
CA LEU A 25 -22.47 -3.75 -15.29
C LEU A 25 -21.62 -3.61 -14.02
N PHE A 26 -22.15 -2.95 -12.99
CA PHE A 26 -21.50 -2.89 -11.69
C PHE A 26 -21.32 -4.30 -11.11
N LEU A 27 -22.36 -5.14 -11.13
CA LEU A 27 -22.26 -6.50 -10.61
C LEU A 27 -21.25 -7.34 -11.41
N ALA A 28 -21.25 -7.25 -12.74
CA ALA A 28 -20.32 -7.98 -13.60
C ALA A 28 -18.85 -7.59 -13.33
N ILE A 29 -18.56 -6.29 -13.22
CA ILE A 29 -17.20 -5.82 -12.90
C ILE A 29 -16.82 -6.20 -11.46
N MET A 30 -17.75 -6.18 -10.51
CA MET A 30 -17.49 -6.61 -9.13
C MET A 30 -17.18 -8.11 -9.05
N ILE A 31 -17.96 -8.94 -9.76
CA ILE A 31 -17.72 -10.38 -9.86
C ILE A 31 -16.38 -10.65 -10.52
N LEU A 32 -16.04 -9.94 -11.61
CA LEU A 32 -14.72 -10.03 -12.24
C LEU A 32 -13.61 -9.70 -11.24
N ALA A 33 -13.73 -8.57 -10.52
CA ALA A 33 -12.76 -8.14 -9.52
C ALA A 33 -12.56 -9.17 -8.41
N LEU A 34 -13.66 -9.79 -7.95
CA LEU A 34 -13.67 -10.86 -6.95
C LEU A 34 -12.99 -12.12 -7.49
N ILE A 35 -13.34 -12.57 -8.69
CA ILE A 35 -12.75 -13.76 -9.33
C ILE A 35 -11.23 -13.59 -9.45
N ILE A 36 -10.76 -12.44 -9.97
CA ILE A 36 -9.33 -12.16 -10.11
C ILE A 36 -8.60 -12.28 -8.76
N ARG A 37 -9.17 -11.69 -7.70
CA ARG A 37 -8.54 -11.70 -6.37
C ARG A 37 -8.58 -13.06 -5.71
N LEU A 38 -9.71 -13.77 -5.80
CA LEU A 38 -9.82 -15.13 -5.26
C LEU A 38 -8.90 -16.09 -6.00
N TYR A 39 -8.75 -15.93 -7.32
CA TYR A 39 -7.80 -16.71 -8.12
C TYR A 39 -6.37 -16.54 -7.58
N TYR A 40 -5.89 -15.31 -7.43
CA TYR A 40 -4.53 -15.08 -6.91
C TYR A 40 -4.39 -15.44 -5.43
N PHE A 41 -5.39 -15.14 -4.61
CA PHE A 41 -5.39 -15.54 -3.21
C PHE A 41 -5.29 -17.06 -3.05
N TRP A 42 -6.03 -17.85 -3.82
CA TRP A 42 -5.93 -19.31 -3.74
C TRP A 42 -4.63 -19.89 -4.27
N HIS A 43 -4.04 -19.31 -5.32
CA HIS A 43 -2.74 -19.76 -5.81
C HIS A 43 -1.57 -19.33 -4.91
N TYR A 44 -1.67 -18.17 -4.24
CA TYR A 44 -0.54 -17.54 -3.55
C TYR A 44 -0.76 -17.29 -2.05
N LYS A 45 -1.83 -17.82 -1.43
CA LYS A 45 -2.03 -17.69 0.03
C LYS A 45 -0.84 -18.23 0.84
N ALA A 46 -0.16 -19.26 0.33
CA ALA A 46 1.00 -19.89 0.97
C ALA A 46 2.35 -19.27 0.56
N GLN A 47 2.32 -18.23 -0.30
CA GLN A 47 3.52 -17.51 -0.71
C GLN A 47 4.31 -17.03 0.51
N PRO A 48 5.64 -17.18 0.52
CA PRO A 48 6.49 -16.66 1.58
C PRO A 48 6.27 -15.16 1.79
N LEU A 49 6.08 -14.80 3.06
CA LEU A 49 6.02 -13.42 3.52
C LEU A 49 7.26 -12.63 3.12
N TRP A 50 7.02 -11.43 2.60
CA TRP A 50 8.06 -10.43 2.48
C TRP A 50 8.43 -9.85 3.84
N TRP A 51 9.52 -9.09 3.88
CA TRP A 51 10.04 -8.47 5.09
C TRP A 51 8.97 -7.75 5.93
N ASP A 52 8.26 -6.80 5.32
CA ASP A 52 7.21 -6.01 5.98
C ASP A 52 6.05 -6.91 6.45
N GLU A 53 5.63 -7.87 5.62
CA GLU A 53 4.53 -8.79 5.96
C GLU A 53 4.87 -9.66 7.18
N ALA A 54 6.08 -10.24 7.19
CA ALA A 54 6.58 -11.06 8.29
C ALA A 54 6.69 -10.24 9.57
N GLN A 55 7.15 -8.99 9.45
CA GLN A 55 7.20 -8.08 10.58
C GLN A 55 5.82 -7.79 11.17
N TYR A 56 4.82 -7.47 10.34
CA TYR A 56 3.47 -7.20 10.82
C TYR A 56 2.85 -8.42 11.48
N LEU A 57 3.02 -9.60 10.89
CA LEU A 57 2.44 -10.83 11.40
C LEU A 57 3.13 -11.38 12.64
N TRP A 58 4.45 -11.24 12.74
CA TRP A 58 5.20 -11.59 13.94
C TRP A 58 4.72 -10.73 15.12
N ARG A 59 4.65 -9.41 14.94
CA ARG A 59 4.11 -8.49 15.96
C ARG A 59 2.65 -8.80 16.31
N ALA A 60 1.85 -9.13 15.30
CA ALA A 60 0.46 -9.53 15.51
C ALA A 60 0.36 -10.80 16.37
N ARG A 61 1.22 -11.80 16.12
CA ARG A 61 1.29 -13.04 16.89
C ARG A 61 1.69 -12.78 18.34
N ASP A 62 2.71 -11.95 18.56
CA ASP A 62 3.17 -11.61 19.91
C ASP A 62 2.11 -10.83 20.69
N MET A 63 1.47 -9.85 20.06
CA MET A 63 0.34 -9.12 20.64
C MET A 63 -0.78 -10.08 21.07
N ALA A 64 -1.11 -11.08 20.23
CA ALA A 64 -2.10 -12.10 20.55
C ALA A 64 -1.69 -13.03 21.71
N ARG A 65 -0.38 -13.21 21.95
CA ARG A 65 0.16 -13.98 23.10
C ARG A 65 0.15 -13.19 24.41
N GLY A 66 -0.38 -11.97 24.43
CA GLY A 66 -0.39 -11.11 25.61
C GLY A 66 0.82 -10.19 25.72
N ASN A 67 1.74 -10.24 24.75
CA ASN A 67 2.91 -9.37 24.69
C ASN A 67 2.54 -8.02 24.06
N TRP A 68 1.57 -7.32 24.64
CA TRP A 68 1.09 -6.01 24.19
C TRP A 68 2.14 -4.89 24.34
N PHE A 69 3.07 -5.09 25.28
CA PHE A 69 4.07 -4.11 25.71
C PHE A 69 5.51 -4.65 25.56
N VAL A 70 5.68 -5.95 25.29
CA VAL A 70 6.99 -6.60 25.30
C VAL A 70 7.67 -6.40 23.95
N SER A 71 8.62 -5.47 23.97
CA SER A 71 10.03 -5.73 23.72
C SER A 71 10.43 -6.77 22.69
N GLY A 72 10.84 -6.30 21.51
CA GLY A 72 11.60 -7.15 20.59
C GLY A 72 12.11 -6.47 19.34
N TRP A 73 11.82 -5.18 19.08
CA TRP A 73 12.31 -4.52 17.86
C TRP A 73 12.36 -3.00 18.00
N ASN A 74 13.45 -2.51 18.58
CA ASN A 74 13.90 -1.13 18.37
C ASN A 74 14.98 -1.16 17.28
N TRP A 75 14.79 -0.39 16.20
CA TRP A 75 15.78 -0.30 15.11
C TRP A 75 17.08 0.31 15.63
N ASP A 76 16.99 1.22 16.59
CA ASP A 76 18.07 2.14 16.93
C ASP A 76 19.06 1.65 17.99
N SER A 77 18.94 0.41 18.48
CA SER A 77 19.85 -0.02 19.54
C SER A 77 19.89 -1.53 19.77
N LEU A 78 21.08 -2.09 19.57
CA LEU A 78 21.58 -3.26 20.31
C LEU A 78 21.66 -3.01 21.84
N LEU A 79 21.30 -1.82 22.32
CA LEU A 79 21.43 -1.37 23.71
C LEU A 79 20.12 -0.88 24.37
N PHE A 80 19.01 -0.79 23.66
CA PHE A 80 17.68 -0.65 24.28
C PHE A 80 16.86 -1.87 23.92
N GLU A 81 16.93 -2.83 24.85
CA GLU A 81 15.86 -3.75 25.11
C GLU A 81 14.53 -2.97 25.13
N GLY A 82 13.74 -3.14 24.08
CA GLY A 82 12.37 -3.44 24.38
C GLY A 82 11.26 -2.47 23.97
N VAL A 83 11.49 -1.63 22.97
CA VAL A 83 10.45 -0.70 22.51
C VAL A 83 10.04 -0.99 21.07
N VAL A 84 8.79 -1.44 20.88
CA VAL A 84 8.16 -1.62 19.57
C VAL A 84 8.25 -0.30 18.81
N SER A 85 8.93 -0.26 17.67
CA SER A 85 9.03 1.02 16.99
C SER A 85 7.63 1.54 16.58
N PRO A 86 7.20 2.71 17.11
CA PRO A 86 5.81 3.19 17.08
C PRO A 86 5.34 3.62 15.69
N HIS A 87 6.26 3.66 14.72
CA HIS A 87 6.01 4.12 13.35
C HIS A 87 5.35 3.07 12.46
N LYS A 88 5.42 1.78 12.81
CA LYS A 88 4.87 0.72 11.96
C LYS A 88 3.34 0.77 12.01
N PRO A 89 2.65 0.51 10.89
CA PRO A 89 1.20 0.70 10.85
C PRO A 89 0.45 -0.20 11.82
N PHE A 90 -0.11 0.43 12.85
CA PHE A 90 -0.75 -0.25 13.97
C PHE A 90 -1.98 -1.06 13.54
N LEU A 91 -2.73 -0.57 12.54
CA LEU A 91 -4.00 -1.18 12.15
C LEU A 91 -3.82 -2.61 11.59
N ILE A 92 -2.82 -2.84 10.73
CA ILE A 92 -2.63 -4.18 10.13
C ILE A 92 -2.14 -5.20 11.17
N ILE A 93 -1.32 -4.75 12.12
CA ILE A 93 -0.85 -5.57 13.25
C ILE A 93 -2.05 -5.95 14.13
N PHE A 94 -2.91 -4.99 14.48
CA PHE A 94 -4.10 -5.23 15.29
C PHE A 94 -5.08 -6.19 14.61
N VAL A 95 -5.29 -6.07 13.29
CA VAL A 95 -6.12 -7.00 12.52
C VAL A 95 -5.53 -8.41 12.53
N GLY A 96 -4.22 -8.56 12.34
CA GLY A 96 -3.56 -9.86 12.42
C GLY A 96 -3.68 -10.46 13.83
N ALA A 97 -3.49 -9.65 14.87
CA ALA A 97 -3.56 -10.08 16.26
C ALA A 97 -4.98 -10.56 16.60
N PHE A 98 -6.00 -9.84 16.13
CA PHE A 98 -7.38 -10.27 16.22
C PHE A 98 -7.56 -11.68 15.63
N PHE A 99 -7.05 -11.96 14.43
CA PHE A 99 -7.19 -13.31 13.86
C PHE A 99 -6.46 -14.39 14.66
N TYR A 100 -5.27 -14.11 15.19
CA TYR A 100 -4.57 -15.05 16.08
C TYR A 100 -5.33 -15.29 17.39
N LEU A 101 -5.90 -14.25 18.01
CA LEU A 101 -6.68 -14.35 19.26
C LEU A 101 -7.91 -15.27 19.11
N PHE A 102 -8.53 -15.29 17.93
CA PHE A 102 -9.66 -16.17 17.63
C PHE A 102 -9.25 -17.56 17.11
N GLY A 103 -7.97 -17.92 17.21
CA GLY A 103 -7.46 -19.24 16.79
C GLY A 103 -7.47 -19.48 15.28
N LEU A 104 -7.58 -18.42 14.47
CA LEU A 104 -7.47 -18.53 13.01
C LEU A 104 -6.01 -18.56 12.59
N ASN A 105 -5.73 -19.10 11.40
CA ASN A 105 -4.42 -18.94 10.77
C ASN A 105 -4.23 -17.46 10.44
N GLY A 106 -3.52 -16.72 11.31
CA GLY A 106 -3.37 -15.27 11.22
C GLY A 106 -2.77 -14.80 9.89
N GLU A 107 -1.88 -15.59 9.27
CA GLU A 107 -1.35 -15.28 7.95
C GLU A 107 -2.45 -15.33 6.87
N ILE A 108 -3.11 -16.48 6.72
CA ILE A 108 -4.12 -16.68 5.67
C ILE A 108 -5.32 -15.74 5.88
N ALA A 109 -5.75 -15.57 7.13
CA ALA A 109 -6.86 -14.69 7.49
C ALA A 109 -6.54 -13.22 7.20
N THR A 110 -5.33 -12.76 7.51
CA THR A 110 -4.90 -11.38 7.21
C THR A 110 -4.77 -11.15 5.71
N LYS A 111 -4.21 -12.10 4.95
CA LYS A 111 -4.17 -12.05 3.48
C LYS A 111 -5.58 -11.99 2.87
N PHE A 112 -6.53 -12.77 3.42
CA PHE A 112 -7.93 -12.71 2.98
C PHE A 112 -8.61 -11.39 3.33
N PHE A 113 -8.34 -10.84 4.51
CA PHE A 113 -8.80 -9.50 4.87
C PHE A 113 -8.32 -8.44 3.87
N MET A 114 -7.06 -8.52 3.43
CA MET A 114 -6.53 -7.63 2.39
C MET A 114 -7.30 -7.75 1.07
N VAL A 115 -7.75 -8.95 0.70
CA VAL A 115 -8.62 -9.14 -0.47
C VAL A 115 -9.94 -8.37 -0.30
N LEU A 116 -10.59 -8.47 0.86
CA LEU A 116 -11.84 -7.75 1.15
C LEU A 116 -11.65 -6.24 1.13
N ILE A 117 -10.57 -5.74 1.75
CA ILE A 117 -10.22 -4.32 1.75
C ILE A 117 -9.96 -3.81 0.33
N SER A 118 -9.29 -4.60 -0.50
CA SER A 118 -9.06 -4.21 -1.89
C SER A 118 -10.38 -4.13 -2.68
N LEU A 119 -11.32 -5.06 -2.49
CA LEU A 119 -12.64 -5.01 -3.11
C LEU A 119 -13.43 -3.77 -2.66
N ALA A 120 -13.34 -3.42 -1.38
CA ALA A 120 -13.92 -2.18 -0.86
C ALA A 120 -13.32 -0.95 -1.55
N GLY A 121 -11.99 -0.86 -1.69
CA GLY A 121 -11.35 0.25 -2.41
C GLY A 121 -11.85 0.42 -3.84
N ILE A 122 -12.03 -0.69 -4.58
CA ILE A 122 -12.58 -0.66 -5.95
C ILE A 122 -14.06 -0.21 -5.93
N ALA A 123 -14.88 -0.79 -5.05
CA ALA A 123 -16.28 -0.43 -4.91
C ALA A 123 -16.47 1.06 -4.59
N PHE A 124 -15.65 1.60 -3.68
CA PHE A 124 -15.71 3.02 -3.32
C PHE A 124 -15.14 3.92 -4.42
N THR A 125 -14.21 3.45 -5.25
CA THR A 125 -13.78 4.17 -6.46
C THR A 125 -14.97 4.40 -7.42
N TYR A 126 -15.82 3.37 -7.63
CA TYR A 126 -17.08 3.51 -8.37
C TYR A 126 -17.98 4.58 -7.74
N LEU A 127 -18.19 4.48 -6.42
CA LEU A 127 -19.10 5.36 -5.70
C LEU A 127 -18.63 6.81 -5.75
N VAL A 128 -17.34 7.10 -5.54
CA VAL A 128 -16.78 8.46 -5.66
C VAL A 128 -16.98 9.00 -7.07
N GLY A 129 -16.60 8.24 -8.11
CA GLY A 129 -16.77 8.65 -9.50
C GLY A 129 -18.24 8.92 -9.88
N LYS A 130 -19.15 8.07 -9.38
CA LYS A 130 -20.61 8.25 -9.54
C LYS A 130 -21.11 9.51 -8.85
N GLU A 131 -20.70 9.74 -7.60
CA GLU A 131 -21.19 10.85 -6.80
C GLU A 131 -20.64 12.20 -7.27
N MET A 132 -19.36 12.27 -7.64
CA MET A 132 -18.71 13.50 -8.11
C MET A 132 -19.09 13.84 -9.56
N TYR A 133 -19.26 12.84 -10.41
CA TYR A 133 -19.58 13.02 -11.82
C TYR A 133 -20.90 12.36 -12.16
N ASN A 134 -20.85 11.10 -12.60
CA ASN A 134 -22.02 10.33 -13.01
C ASN A 134 -21.70 8.84 -13.04
N LYS A 135 -22.73 8.00 -13.18
CA LYS A 135 -22.60 6.54 -13.21
C LYS A 135 -21.61 6.01 -14.25
N LYS A 136 -21.47 6.68 -15.41
CA LYS A 136 -20.57 6.23 -16.48
C LYS A 136 -19.11 6.46 -16.10
N VAL A 137 -18.78 7.64 -15.58
CA VAL A 137 -17.44 7.93 -15.05
C VAL A 137 -17.10 6.97 -13.91
N GLY A 138 -18.04 6.73 -13.00
CA GLY A 138 -17.89 5.74 -11.94
C GLY A 138 -17.60 4.34 -12.49
N LEU A 139 -18.37 3.85 -13.48
CA LEU A 139 -18.16 2.51 -14.06
C LEU A 139 -16.81 2.39 -14.80
N ILE A 140 -16.37 3.43 -15.51
CA ILE A 140 -15.07 3.41 -16.18
C ILE A 140 -13.94 3.33 -15.14
N ALA A 141 -14.00 4.17 -14.10
CA ALA A 141 -13.01 4.15 -13.02
C ALA A 141 -13.02 2.80 -12.27
N PHE A 142 -14.20 2.25 -12.05
CA PHE A 142 -14.41 0.93 -11.42
C PHE A 142 -13.77 -0.20 -12.24
N ALA A 143 -14.00 -0.21 -13.55
CA ALA A 143 -13.44 -1.19 -14.46
C ALA A 143 -11.90 -1.13 -14.47
N LEU A 144 -11.32 0.07 -14.61
CA LEU A 144 -9.87 0.25 -14.62
C LEU A 144 -9.23 -0.13 -13.27
N MET A 145 -9.85 0.27 -12.16
CA MET A 145 -9.36 -0.08 -10.82
C MET A 145 -9.46 -1.59 -10.53
N SER A 146 -10.48 -2.28 -11.08
CA SER A 146 -10.68 -3.72 -10.87
C SER A 146 -9.54 -4.60 -11.40
N THR A 147 -8.88 -4.12 -12.45
CA THR A 147 -7.80 -4.82 -13.16
C THR A 147 -6.42 -4.21 -12.93
N PHE A 148 -6.32 -3.09 -12.22
CA PHE A 148 -5.08 -2.34 -12.06
C PHE A 148 -3.94 -3.22 -11.51
N TYR A 149 -2.85 -3.35 -12.27
CA TYR A 149 -1.79 -4.36 -12.05
C TYR A 149 -1.21 -4.26 -10.64
N LEU A 150 -0.89 -3.04 -10.19
CA LEU A 150 -0.23 -2.82 -8.91
C LEU A 150 -1.18 -3.09 -7.73
N TYR A 151 -2.45 -2.71 -7.86
CA TYR A 151 -3.45 -2.94 -6.83
C TYR A 151 -3.81 -4.43 -6.73
N ASN A 152 -3.79 -5.17 -7.84
CA ASN A 152 -3.94 -6.62 -7.84
C ASN A 152 -2.73 -7.31 -7.21
N PHE A 153 -1.51 -6.88 -7.55
CA PHE A 153 -0.27 -7.40 -6.95
C PHE A 153 -0.31 -7.30 -5.41
N TYR A 154 -0.70 -6.15 -4.86
CA TYR A 154 -0.75 -5.98 -3.40
C TYR A 154 -2.07 -6.43 -2.75
N SER A 155 -3.04 -6.96 -3.49
CA SER A 155 -4.40 -7.23 -2.96
C SER A 155 -4.50 -8.39 -1.96
N TYR A 156 -3.55 -9.32 -1.98
CA TYR A 156 -3.50 -10.47 -1.06
C TYR A 156 -2.23 -10.49 -0.22
N ARG A 157 -1.39 -9.46 -0.33
CA ARG A 157 -0.18 -9.26 0.48
C ARG A 157 -0.51 -8.39 1.69
N ILE A 158 0.15 -8.63 2.81
CA ILE A 158 -0.06 -7.95 4.08
C ILE A 158 0.70 -6.62 4.05
N GLU A 159 0.18 -5.72 3.24
CA GLU A 159 0.84 -4.48 2.85
C GLU A 159 -0.05 -3.27 3.11
N THR A 160 0.58 -2.17 3.49
CA THR A 160 -0.13 -1.02 4.06
C THR A 160 -0.72 -0.10 2.99
N ASN A 161 -0.22 -0.22 1.77
CA ASN A 161 -0.59 0.63 0.63
C ASN A 161 -2.03 0.44 0.18
N VAL A 162 -2.47 -0.82 0.00
CA VAL A 162 -3.85 -1.14 -0.41
C VAL A 162 -4.84 -0.76 0.69
N LEU A 163 -4.49 -1.04 1.96
CA LEU A 163 -5.29 -0.68 3.12
C LEU A 163 -5.49 0.83 3.23
N GLY A 164 -4.40 1.61 3.24
CA GLY A 164 -4.47 3.07 3.30
C GLY A 164 -5.23 3.66 2.11
N ALA A 165 -4.97 3.20 0.88
CA ALA A 165 -5.66 3.69 -0.31
C ALA A 165 -7.17 3.40 -0.28
N ALA A 166 -7.59 2.21 0.17
CA ALA A 166 -9.00 1.83 0.29
C ALA A 166 -9.72 2.68 1.35
N LEU A 167 -9.16 2.77 2.56
CA LEU A 167 -9.73 3.55 3.68
C LEU A 167 -9.78 5.05 3.35
N TRP A 168 -8.76 5.57 2.66
CA TRP A 168 -8.79 6.93 2.13
C TRP A 168 -9.90 7.12 1.09
N THR A 169 -10.08 6.19 0.16
CA THR A 169 -11.15 6.29 -0.85
C THR A 169 -12.55 6.27 -0.21
N ILE A 170 -12.72 5.47 0.86
CA ILE A 170 -13.93 5.48 1.69
C ILE A 170 -14.12 6.85 2.35
N THR A 171 -13.05 7.42 2.94
CA THR A 171 -13.05 8.77 3.52
C THR A 171 -13.52 9.82 2.52
N VAL A 172 -12.97 9.81 1.30
CA VAL A 172 -13.35 10.74 0.23
C VAL A 172 -14.83 10.62 -0.10
N PHE A 173 -15.35 9.39 -0.25
CA PHE A 173 -16.77 9.18 -0.53
C PHE A 173 -17.66 9.76 0.58
N LEU A 174 -17.36 9.42 1.84
CA LEU A 174 -18.12 9.84 3.00
C LEU A 174 -18.07 11.36 3.18
N PHE A 175 -16.89 11.97 3.05
CA PHE A 175 -16.69 13.42 3.09
C PHE A 175 -17.47 14.12 1.97
N TRP A 176 -17.35 13.65 0.73
CA TRP A 176 -18.05 14.26 -0.40
C TRP A 176 -19.56 14.21 -0.23
N LYS A 177 -20.08 13.05 0.20
CA LYS A 177 -21.51 12.84 0.45
C LYS A 177 -22.02 13.69 1.61
N GLY A 178 -21.31 13.67 2.74
CA GLY A 178 -21.69 14.28 4.01
C GLY A 178 -21.36 15.76 4.17
N TYR A 179 -20.46 16.34 3.37
CA TYR A 179 -20.08 17.75 3.47
C TYR A 179 -20.44 18.57 2.22
N ILE A 180 -20.22 18.01 1.03
CA ILE A 180 -20.34 18.75 -0.22
C ILE A 180 -21.74 18.60 -0.83
N LYS A 181 -22.28 17.38 -0.88
CA LYS A 181 -23.62 17.15 -1.41
C LYS A 181 -24.72 17.49 -0.43
N LYS A 182 -24.78 16.76 0.69
CA LYS A 182 -25.82 16.91 1.71
C LYS A 182 -25.17 16.87 3.09
N PRO A 183 -25.10 18.01 3.79
CA PRO A 183 -24.63 18.08 5.17
C PRO A 183 -25.27 17.00 6.05
N ASP A 184 -24.46 16.07 6.55
CA ASP A 184 -24.92 14.95 7.37
C ASP A 184 -23.80 14.50 8.32
N ARG A 185 -24.10 14.62 9.61
CA ARG A 185 -23.16 14.37 10.72
C ARG A 185 -22.68 12.93 10.77
N LYS A 186 -23.53 11.95 10.40
CA LYS A 186 -23.16 10.53 10.41
C LYS A 186 -22.09 10.25 9.37
N TYR A 187 -22.25 10.78 8.15
CA TYR A 187 -21.24 10.64 7.11
C TYR A 187 -19.93 11.33 7.50
N MET A 188 -19.99 12.49 8.15
CA MET A 188 -18.78 13.19 8.59
C MET A 188 -18.06 12.49 9.73
N LEU A 189 -18.79 11.96 10.71
CA LEU A 189 -18.23 11.14 11.77
C LEU A 189 -17.50 9.93 11.19
N LEU A 190 -18.16 9.19 10.29
CA LEU A 190 -17.55 8.04 9.63
C LEU A 190 -16.36 8.45 8.75
N ALA A 191 -16.44 9.58 8.04
CA ALA A 191 -15.30 10.08 7.27
C ALA A 191 -14.09 10.34 8.17
N GLY A 192 -14.29 10.87 9.38
CA GLY A 192 -13.21 11.06 10.36
C GLY A 192 -12.63 9.73 10.87
N VAL A 193 -13.49 8.75 11.18
CA VAL A 193 -13.07 7.40 11.59
C VAL A 193 -12.23 6.73 10.50
N PHE A 194 -12.72 6.69 9.26
CA PHE A 194 -12.00 6.07 8.15
C PHE A 194 -10.73 6.83 7.76
N MET A 195 -10.69 8.16 7.94
CA MET A 195 -9.48 8.95 7.73
C MET A 195 -8.41 8.51 8.71
N MET A 196 -8.73 8.49 10.01
CA MET A 196 -7.74 8.13 11.02
C MET A 196 -7.35 6.65 10.93
N LEU A 197 -8.27 5.74 10.59
CA LEU A 197 -7.92 4.35 10.27
C LEU A 197 -6.97 4.26 9.08
N SER A 198 -7.13 5.11 8.06
CA SER A 198 -6.18 5.19 6.94
C SER A 198 -4.78 5.60 7.42
N VAL A 199 -4.71 6.59 8.32
CA VAL A 199 -3.45 7.01 8.96
C VAL A 199 -2.84 5.89 9.80
N MET A 200 -3.63 5.17 10.60
CA MET A 200 -3.15 4.03 11.38
C MET A 200 -2.74 2.83 10.51
N GLY A 201 -3.39 2.67 9.35
CA GLY A 201 -3.04 1.66 8.36
C GLY A 201 -1.81 2.02 7.55
N ARG A 202 -1.48 3.32 7.46
CA ARG A 202 -0.30 3.83 6.78
C ARG A 202 -0.07 5.30 7.16
N THR A 203 0.92 5.59 8.01
CA THR A 203 1.18 6.93 8.56
C THR A 203 1.24 8.06 7.51
N PRO A 204 1.90 7.89 6.34
CA PRO A 204 1.92 8.93 5.31
C PRO A 204 0.52 9.35 4.79
N MET A 205 -0.53 8.57 5.07
CA MET A 205 -1.91 8.97 4.76
C MET A 205 -2.39 10.18 5.57
N ALA A 206 -1.71 10.58 6.66
CA ALA A 206 -2.05 11.80 7.40
C ALA A 206 -2.04 13.04 6.51
N MET A 207 -1.12 13.06 5.54
CA MET A 207 -0.95 14.13 4.57
C MET A 207 -2.18 14.29 3.67
N MET A 208 -3.00 13.23 3.51
CA MET A 208 -4.25 13.27 2.74
C MET A 208 -5.32 14.18 3.36
N ILE A 209 -5.12 14.68 4.58
CA ILE A 209 -6.00 15.70 5.15
C ILE A 209 -5.95 17.01 4.35
N ILE A 210 -4.85 17.28 3.63
CA ILE A 210 -4.63 18.55 2.92
C ILE A 210 -5.66 18.78 1.80
N PRO A 211 -5.94 17.84 0.88
CA PRO A 211 -7.04 17.96 -0.08
C PRO A 211 -8.40 18.32 0.56
N ILE A 212 -8.70 17.76 1.74
CA ILE A 212 -9.92 18.08 2.50
C ILE A 212 -9.85 19.51 3.04
N LEU A 213 -8.78 19.88 3.75
CA LEU A 213 -8.61 21.21 4.34
C LEU A 213 -8.61 22.31 3.29
N LEU A 214 -7.93 22.12 2.15
CA LEU A 214 -7.96 23.07 1.03
C LEU A 214 -9.38 23.26 0.50
N THR A 215 -10.15 22.18 0.40
CA THR A 215 -11.56 22.26 -0.03
C THR A 215 -12.43 23.00 0.97
N LEU A 216 -12.23 22.76 2.28
CA LEU A 216 -12.94 23.46 3.34
C LEU A 216 -12.59 24.96 3.35
N LEU A 217 -11.30 25.28 3.26
CA LEU A 217 -10.79 26.66 3.23
C LEU A 217 -11.32 27.43 2.02
N LEU A 218 -11.39 26.81 0.85
CA LEU A 218 -11.87 27.51 -0.35
C LEU A 218 -13.40 27.62 -0.39
N LYS A 219 -14.12 26.61 0.10
CA LYS A 219 -15.59 26.62 0.16
C LYS A 219 -16.11 27.57 1.25
N GLU A 220 -15.50 27.57 2.42
CA GLU A 220 -16.04 28.22 3.62
C GLU A 220 -15.05 29.19 4.30
N ARG A 221 -13.80 29.32 3.83
CA ARG A 221 -12.73 30.05 4.54
C ARG A 221 -12.60 29.54 5.97
N LEU A 222 -12.21 30.37 6.93
CA LEU A 222 -12.18 29.98 8.33
C LEU A 222 -13.57 29.69 8.94
N MET A 223 -14.68 29.93 8.22
CA MET A 223 -16.02 29.64 8.74
C MET A 223 -16.32 28.14 8.85
N PHE A 224 -15.54 27.25 8.20
CA PHE A 224 -15.72 25.80 8.42
C PHE A 224 -15.48 25.41 9.89
N LEU A 225 -14.67 26.18 10.63
CA LEU A 225 -14.45 25.98 12.07
C LEU A 225 -15.72 26.22 12.91
N LYS A 226 -16.70 26.96 12.38
CA LYS A 226 -18.02 27.14 13.01
C LYS A 226 -19.03 26.07 12.55
N ASN A 227 -18.67 25.23 11.58
CA ASN A 227 -19.56 24.22 11.02
C ASN A 227 -19.55 22.96 11.90
N LYS A 228 -20.72 22.61 12.48
CA LYS A 228 -20.86 21.41 13.33
C LYS A 228 -20.39 20.13 12.61
N ASN A 229 -20.60 20.03 11.30
CA ASN A 229 -20.19 18.86 10.52
C ASN A 229 -18.67 18.66 10.48
N PHE A 230 -17.89 19.74 10.49
CA PHE A 230 -16.43 19.66 10.62
C PHE A 230 -16.04 19.08 11.98
N TRP A 231 -16.71 19.50 13.06
CA TRP A 231 -16.46 18.93 14.39
C TRP A 231 -16.86 17.47 14.52
N PHE A 232 -17.90 17.00 13.82
CA PHE A 232 -18.18 15.55 13.74
C PHE A 232 -17.07 14.79 13.01
N PHE A 233 -16.48 15.36 11.96
CA PHE A 233 -15.30 14.80 11.32
C PHE A 233 -14.09 14.75 12.27
N ALA A 234 -13.82 15.84 13.00
CA ALA A 234 -12.77 15.88 14.01
C ALA A 234 -13.01 14.84 15.12
N LEU A 235 -14.24 14.75 15.64
CA LEU A 235 -14.65 13.75 16.63
C LEU A 235 -14.40 12.33 16.12
N GLY A 236 -14.74 12.04 14.86
CA GLY A 236 -14.49 10.74 14.24
C GLY A 236 -13.00 10.37 14.20
N ASN A 237 -12.13 11.34 13.91
CA ASN A 237 -10.69 11.12 14.00
C ASN A 237 -10.26 10.84 15.45
N MET A 238 -10.77 11.61 16.42
CA MET A 238 -10.41 11.48 17.83
C MET A 238 -10.84 10.15 18.44
N ILE A 239 -11.99 9.58 18.04
CA ILE A 239 -12.44 8.24 18.50
C ILE A 239 -11.38 7.17 18.22
N VAL A 240 -10.67 7.30 17.10
CA VAL A 240 -9.65 6.33 16.68
C VAL A 240 -8.27 6.73 17.22
N LEU A 241 -7.94 8.02 17.18
CA LEU A 241 -6.63 8.53 17.58
C LEU A 241 -6.41 8.46 19.09
N VAL A 242 -7.40 8.82 19.92
CA VAL A 242 -7.23 8.92 21.38
C VAL A 242 -6.85 7.58 22.02
N PRO A 243 -7.50 6.44 21.72
CA PRO A 243 -7.08 5.15 22.27
C PRO A 243 -5.63 4.81 21.94
N TYR A 244 -5.19 5.11 20.72
CA TYR A 244 -3.80 4.96 20.32
C TYR A 244 -2.88 5.91 21.07
N MET A 245 -3.25 7.18 21.25
CA MET A 245 -2.45 8.15 21.99
C MET A 245 -2.25 7.73 23.45
N ILE A 246 -3.29 7.18 24.08
CA ILE A 246 -3.21 6.65 25.44
C ILE A 246 -2.26 5.46 25.48
N TRP A 247 -2.44 4.47 24.60
CA TRP A 247 -1.54 3.32 24.51
C TRP A 247 -0.09 3.76 24.23
N SER A 248 0.09 4.70 23.31
CA SER A 248 1.38 5.24 22.89
C SER A 248 2.07 5.99 24.04
N GLN A 249 1.34 6.80 24.81
CA GLN A 249 1.85 7.45 26.02
C GLN A 249 2.29 6.44 27.08
N LEU A 250 1.48 5.40 27.32
CA LEU A 250 1.77 4.38 28.33
C LEU A 250 2.96 3.50 27.94
N THR A 251 3.17 3.27 26.64
CA THR A 251 4.20 2.37 26.13
C THR A 251 5.51 3.10 25.84
N TYR A 252 5.45 4.31 25.28
CA TYR A 252 6.60 5.05 24.75
C TYR A 252 6.90 6.35 25.48
N GLY A 253 6.03 6.78 26.41
CA GLY A 253 6.10 8.11 27.00
C GLY A 253 5.77 9.25 26.02
N LEU A 254 5.35 8.93 24.79
CA LEU A 254 5.05 9.88 23.72
C LEU A 254 3.64 9.60 23.17
N PRO A 255 2.68 10.54 23.25
CA PRO A 255 1.30 10.27 22.85
C PRO A 255 1.13 10.23 21.32
N LEU A 256 2.02 10.88 20.58
CA LEU A 256 2.03 10.89 19.11
C LEU A 256 3.30 10.22 18.58
N ALA A 257 3.67 9.08 19.15
CA ALA A 257 4.89 8.38 18.72
C ALA A 257 4.86 7.97 17.24
N LEU A 258 3.66 7.86 16.63
CA LEU A 258 3.47 7.70 15.18
C LEU A 258 4.07 8.86 14.35
N ALA A 259 4.11 10.07 14.91
CA ALA A 259 4.51 11.30 14.23
C ALA A 259 5.97 11.69 14.48
N THR A 260 6.61 11.17 15.52
CA THR A 260 7.90 11.66 16.02
C THR A 260 9.11 11.11 15.27
N GLU A 261 8.99 10.07 14.43
CA GLU A 261 10.19 9.38 13.91
C GLU A 261 10.16 8.90 12.44
N TRP A 262 11.38 8.84 11.89
CA TRP A 262 11.86 8.27 10.61
C TRP A 262 11.26 8.72 9.28
N GLY A 263 10.02 9.21 9.20
CA GLY A 263 9.43 9.69 7.93
C GLY A 263 9.32 11.21 7.83
N PHE A 264 8.93 11.87 8.92
CA PHE A 264 8.69 13.31 8.92
C PHE A 264 9.97 14.12 9.15
N ALA A 265 10.81 13.70 10.11
CA ALA A 265 12.05 14.39 10.44
C ALA A 265 13.16 14.15 9.40
N SER A 266 13.27 12.93 8.85
CA SER A 266 14.27 12.56 7.84
C SER A 266 14.01 13.24 6.49
N GLY A 267 12.74 13.41 6.10
CA GLY A 267 12.34 14.09 4.87
C GLY A 267 12.66 15.59 4.88
N LEU A 268 12.64 16.23 6.05
CA LEU A 268 12.98 17.66 6.19
C LEU A 268 14.48 17.93 6.12
N GLY A 269 15.33 16.97 6.51
CA GLY A 269 16.79 17.14 6.54
C GLY A 269 17.49 17.03 5.18
N ASN A 270 16.87 16.40 4.17
CA ASN A 270 17.52 15.98 2.92
C ASN A 270 16.84 16.48 1.64
N VAL A 271 16.38 17.73 1.62
CA VAL A 271 15.61 18.30 0.49
C VAL A 271 16.29 18.11 -0.87
N GLY A 272 17.63 18.21 -0.95
CA GLY A 272 18.41 18.02 -2.19
C GLY A 272 18.35 16.59 -2.76
N ALA A 273 18.51 15.56 -1.92
CA ALA A 273 18.38 14.16 -2.34
C ALA A 273 16.95 13.85 -2.81
N ASN A 274 15.96 14.53 -2.22
CA ASN A 274 14.55 14.28 -2.50
C ASN A 274 14.12 14.83 -3.88
N VAL A 275 14.81 15.82 -4.46
CA VAL A 275 14.53 16.28 -5.84
C VAL A 275 14.75 15.15 -6.85
N ASN A 276 15.82 14.36 -6.69
CA ASN A 276 16.08 13.22 -7.56
C ASN A 276 15.00 12.16 -7.46
N ILE A 277 14.48 11.91 -6.24
CA ILE A 277 13.41 10.94 -6.00
C ILE A 277 12.11 11.41 -6.65
N PHE A 278 11.76 12.69 -6.50
CA PHE A 278 10.63 13.28 -7.22
C PHE A 278 10.78 13.08 -8.74
N TYR A 279 11.97 13.34 -9.30
CA TYR A 279 12.24 13.07 -10.71
C TYR A 279 12.10 11.59 -11.06
N THR A 280 12.55 10.66 -10.19
CA THR A 280 12.34 9.22 -10.36
C THR A 280 10.86 8.85 -10.37
N TYR A 281 10.02 9.46 -9.51
CA TYR A 281 8.57 9.25 -9.55
C TYR A 281 7.96 9.69 -10.89
N ILE A 282 8.35 10.87 -11.36
CA ILE A 282 7.91 11.39 -12.66
C ILE A 282 8.39 10.46 -13.78
N GLN A 283 9.68 10.14 -13.83
CA GLN A 283 10.26 9.25 -14.83
C GLN A 283 9.59 7.89 -14.79
N PHE A 284 9.40 7.27 -13.63
CA PHE A 284 8.71 5.99 -13.52
C PHE A 284 7.29 6.07 -14.08
N PHE A 285 6.54 7.12 -13.74
CA PHE A 285 5.18 7.32 -14.23
C PHE A 285 5.15 7.50 -15.76
N PHE A 286 6.12 8.22 -16.32
CA PHE A 286 6.22 8.38 -17.78
C PHE A 286 6.76 7.13 -18.46
N THR A 287 7.88 6.55 -18.04
CA THR A 287 8.50 5.36 -18.64
C THR A 287 7.58 4.14 -18.57
N THR A 288 6.98 3.86 -17.41
CA THR A 288 6.10 2.68 -17.25
C THR A 288 4.87 2.77 -18.15
N TYR A 289 4.29 3.96 -18.31
CA TYR A 289 3.06 4.12 -19.06
C TYR A 289 3.29 4.52 -20.53
N LEU A 290 4.31 5.30 -20.89
CA LEU A 290 4.63 5.68 -22.29
C LEU A 290 5.15 4.48 -23.09
N ASN A 291 5.99 3.65 -22.48
CA ASN A 291 6.59 2.50 -23.17
C ASN A 291 5.73 1.24 -23.10
N SER A 292 4.56 1.31 -22.45
CA SER A 292 3.61 0.20 -22.43
C SER A 292 2.38 0.52 -23.29
N PRO A 293 1.59 -0.51 -23.64
CA PRO A 293 0.28 -0.30 -24.26
C PRO A 293 -0.68 0.55 -23.41
N LEU A 294 -0.33 0.86 -22.16
CA LEU A 294 -1.07 1.77 -21.27
C LEU A 294 -0.87 3.26 -21.59
N LYS A 295 -0.05 3.62 -22.60
CA LYS A 295 0.19 5.01 -22.99
C LYS A 295 -1.09 5.80 -23.26
N ILE A 296 -2.15 5.14 -23.74
CA ILE A 296 -3.44 5.78 -23.95
C ILE A 296 -4.07 6.26 -22.64
N LEU A 297 -3.93 5.50 -21.53
CA LEU A 297 -4.43 5.93 -20.21
C LEU A 297 -3.65 7.14 -19.70
N LEU A 298 -2.33 7.16 -19.92
CA LEU A 298 -1.49 8.29 -19.55
C LEU A 298 -1.88 9.54 -20.35
N ILE A 299 -2.07 9.43 -21.67
CA ILE A 299 -2.53 10.55 -22.52
C ILE A 299 -3.88 11.09 -22.02
N LEU A 300 -4.83 10.20 -21.71
CA LEU A 300 -6.15 10.58 -21.19
C LEU A 300 -6.08 11.24 -19.81
N LEU A 301 -5.16 10.80 -18.96
CA LEU A 301 -4.91 11.41 -17.66
C LEU A 301 -4.32 12.81 -17.84
N ILE A 302 -3.27 12.96 -18.64
CA ILE A 302 -2.63 14.26 -18.93
C ILE A 302 -3.65 15.23 -19.52
N ALA A 303 -4.42 14.82 -20.53
CA ALA A 303 -5.49 15.64 -21.10
C ALA A 303 -6.52 16.02 -20.04
N GLY A 304 -6.89 15.10 -19.14
CA GLY A 304 -7.78 15.38 -18.01
C GLY A 304 -7.23 16.43 -17.05
N LEU A 305 -5.96 16.30 -16.66
CA LEU A 305 -5.26 17.23 -15.78
C LEU A 305 -5.16 18.62 -16.42
N ILE A 306 -4.78 18.72 -17.70
CA ILE A 306 -4.74 19.99 -18.45
C ILE A 306 -6.13 20.65 -18.42
N ILE A 307 -7.19 19.91 -18.72
CA ILE A 307 -8.55 20.46 -18.67
C ILE A 307 -8.91 20.91 -17.24
N TYR A 308 -8.49 20.19 -16.21
CA TYR A 308 -8.80 20.56 -14.81
C TYR A 308 -8.08 21.83 -14.41
N ILE A 309 -6.77 21.91 -14.69
CA ILE A 309 -5.93 23.09 -14.45
C ILE A 309 -6.50 24.30 -15.18
N PHE A 310 -6.83 24.18 -16.47
CA PHE A 310 -7.40 25.26 -17.27
C PHE A 310 -8.75 25.77 -16.72
N ASN A 311 -9.65 24.85 -16.32
CA ASN A 311 -10.93 25.23 -15.71
C ASN A 311 -10.74 25.97 -14.38
N ILE A 312 -9.76 25.55 -13.57
CA ILE A 312 -9.46 26.23 -12.30
C ILE A 312 -8.83 27.59 -12.56
N ALA A 313 -7.89 27.71 -13.51
CA ALA A 313 -7.21 28.96 -13.83
C ALA A 313 -8.21 30.04 -14.31
N ILE A 314 -9.08 29.70 -15.27
CA ILE A 314 -10.08 30.64 -15.80
C ILE A 314 -11.21 30.90 -14.81
N GLY A 315 -11.60 29.88 -14.04
CA GLY A 315 -12.70 29.98 -13.08
C GLY A 315 -12.27 30.40 -11.68
N PHE A 316 -11.03 30.81 -11.45
CA PHE A 316 -10.49 30.97 -10.10
C PHE A 316 -11.26 32.00 -9.28
N ASP A 317 -11.59 33.13 -9.89
CA ASP A 317 -12.37 34.20 -9.27
C ASP A 317 -13.81 33.74 -8.96
N ILE A 318 -14.43 33.00 -9.89
CA ILE A 318 -15.77 32.42 -9.72
C ILE A 318 -15.75 31.38 -8.58
N MET A 319 -14.72 30.55 -8.51
CA MET A 319 -14.55 29.56 -7.46
C MET A 319 -14.48 30.23 -6.09
N ILE A 320 -13.66 31.28 -5.93
CA ILE A 320 -13.48 31.97 -4.65
C ILE A 320 -14.71 32.80 -4.27
N LYS A 321 -15.26 33.57 -5.22
CA LYS A 321 -16.36 34.52 -4.95
C LYS A 321 -17.71 33.83 -4.87
N LYS A 322 -18.01 32.91 -5.79
CA LYS A 322 -19.31 32.25 -5.93
C LYS A 322 -19.35 30.83 -5.38
N ARG A 323 -18.21 30.28 -4.94
CA ARG A 323 -18.11 28.92 -4.37
C ARG A 323 -18.69 27.85 -5.31
N ASP A 324 -18.37 27.98 -6.60
CA ASP A 324 -18.91 27.08 -7.63
C ASP A 324 -18.55 25.61 -7.33
N LYS A 325 -19.59 24.78 -7.20
CA LYS A 325 -19.45 23.37 -6.79
C LYS A 325 -18.65 22.55 -7.81
N LYS A 326 -18.70 22.90 -9.11
CA LYS A 326 -17.99 22.18 -10.16
C LYS A 326 -16.51 22.49 -10.14
N LEU A 327 -16.12 23.73 -9.87
CA LEU A 327 -14.72 24.14 -9.71
C LEU A 327 -14.13 23.57 -8.41
N ILE A 328 -14.84 23.65 -7.29
CA ILE A 328 -14.40 23.02 -6.02
C ILE A 328 -14.16 21.52 -6.19
N LYS A 329 -15.06 20.82 -6.88
CA LYS A 329 -14.87 19.40 -7.25
C LYS A 329 -13.60 19.16 -8.07
N THR A 330 -13.40 20.01 -9.08
CA THR A 330 -12.27 19.89 -10.00
C THR A 330 -10.95 20.09 -9.24
N LEU A 331 -10.91 21.07 -8.34
CA LEU A 331 -9.78 21.30 -7.48
C LEU A 331 -9.53 20.14 -6.51
N PHE A 332 -10.57 19.62 -5.84
CA PHE A 332 -10.41 18.48 -4.92
C PHE A 332 -9.82 17.26 -5.63
N MET A 333 -10.27 16.95 -6.85
CA MET A 333 -9.71 15.85 -7.64
C MET A 333 -8.26 16.12 -8.05
N LEU A 334 -7.95 17.37 -8.39
CA LEU A 334 -6.59 17.77 -8.76
C LEU A 334 -5.64 17.66 -7.56
N THR A 335 -6.05 18.15 -6.39
CA THR A 335 -5.24 18.08 -5.17
C THR A 335 -5.10 16.65 -4.66
N TRP A 336 -6.17 15.84 -4.69
CA TRP A 336 -6.05 14.41 -4.35
C TRP A 336 -5.05 13.68 -5.27
N PHE A 337 -5.02 13.99 -6.56
CA PHE A 337 -4.07 13.37 -7.48
C PHE A 337 -2.63 13.90 -7.31
N ILE A 338 -2.45 15.22 -7.34
CA ILE A 338 -1.11 15.85 -7.39
C ILE A 338 -0.42 15.85 -6.03
N PHE A 339 -1.16 16.14 -4.96
CA PHE A 339 -0.55 16.39 -3.66
C PHE A 339 0.26 15.18 -3.14
N PRO A 340 -0.21 13.92 -3.21
CA PRO A 340 0.56 12.79 -2.72
C PRO A 340 1.83 12.53 -3.55
N ILE A 341 1.81 12.85 -4.85
CA ILE A 341 3.00 12.72 -5.72
C ILE A 341 4.07 13.71 -5.29
N ILE A 342 3.67 14.97 -5.03
CA ILE A 342 4.57 16.01 -4.52
C ILE A 342 5.06 15.60 -3.12
N ALA A 343 4.14 15.31 -2.21
CA ALA A 343 4.43 14.94 -0.83
C ALA A 343 5.42 13.78 -0.75
N PHE A 344 5.15 12.66 -1.44
CA PHE A 344 6.02 11.49 -1.40
C PHE A 344 7.31 11.67 -2.19
N GLY A 345 7.31 12.44 -3.28
CA GLY A 345 8.52 12.73 -4.01
C GLY A 345 9.49 13.62 -3.24
N PHE A 346 9.00 14.54 -2.40
CA PHE A 346 9.85 15.45 -1.61
C PHE A 346 10.10 15.01 -0.18
N TRP A 347 9.29 14.13 0.41
CA TRP A 347 9.46 13.71 1.80
C TRP A 347 10.02 12.31 2.00
N LEU A 348 9.94 11.43 1.00
CA LEU A 348 10.49 10.08 1.12
C LEU A 348 11.88 10.03 0.51
N ASP A 349 12.77 9.30 1.17
CA ASP A 349 14.17 9.08 0.77
C ASP A 349 14.34 7.88 -0.18
N GLN A 350 13.23 7.26 -0.59
CA GLN A 350 13.22 6.16 -1.53
C GLN A 350 12.01 6.20 -2.47
N PHE A 351 12.25 5.78 -3.70
CA PHE A 351 11.22 5.55 -4.69
C PHE A 351 10.73 4.11 -4.58
N GLU A 352 9.43 3.93 -4.29
CA GLU A 352 8.77 2.64 -4.48
C GLU A 352 7.40 2.88 -5.15
N PRO A 353 7.06 2.16 -6.23
CA PRO A 353 5.79 2.35 -6.95
C PRO A 353 4.55 2.23 -6.04
N ARG A 354 4.64 1.42 -4.98
CA ARG A 354 3.53 1.17 -4.04
C ARG A 354 3.12 2.40 -3.24
N LEU A 355 4.02 3.36 -3.01
CA LEU A 355 3.78 4.53 -2.15
C LEU A 355 2.72 5.47 -2.73
N ILE A 356 2.67 5.61 -4.06
CA ILE A 356 1.69 6.47 -4.76
C ILE A 356 0.34 5.77 -5.00
N MET A 357 0.10 4.58 -4.45
CA MET A 357 -1.13 3.81 -4.71
C MET A 357 -2.42 4.59 -4.41
N VAL A 358 -2.36 5.51 -3.45
CA VAL A 358 -3.48 6.38 -3.02
C VAL A 358 -4.01 7.32 -4.12
N VAL A 359 -3.22 7.59 -5.17
CA VAL A 359 -3.60 8.52 -6.26
C VAL A 359 -4.44 7.85 -7.35
N PHE A 360 -4.39 6.53 -7.49
CA PHE A 360 -5.00 5.84 -8.63
C PHE A 360 -6.54 5.89 -8.67
N PRO A 361 -7.27 5.86 -7.55
CA PRO A 361 -8.71 6.13 -7.58
C PRO A 361 -9.02 7.49 -8.21
N ALA A 362 -8.26 8.54 -7.85
CA ALA A 362 -8.40 9.86 -8.46
C ALA A 362 -8.04 9.84 -9.96
N ALA A 363 -6.91 9.22 -10.29
CA ALA A 363 -6.43 9.11 -11.67
C ALA A 363 -7.46 8.43 -12.58
N PHE A 364 -8.03 7.30 -12.17
CA PHE A 364 -9.02 6.57 -12.97
C PHE A 364 -10.36 7.32 -13.07
N ILE A 365 -10.75 8.09 -12.05
CA ILE A 365 -11.92 8.99 -12.13
C ILE A 365 -11.66 10.12 -13.13
N ILE A 366 -10.46 10.72 -13.13
CA ILE A 366 -10.07 11.76 -14.09
C ILE A 366 -10.08 11.19 -15.51
N ILE A 367 -9.45 10.04 -15.74
CA ILE A 367 -9.46 9.31 -17.01
C ILE A 367 -10.90 9.03 -17.46
N GLY A 368 -11.74 8.50 -16.57
CA GLY A 368 -13.15 8.23 -16.88
C GLY A 368 -13.93 9.49 -17.28
N ASN A 369 -13.67 10.62 -16.63
CA ASN A 369 -14.29 11.89 -16.99
C ASN A 369 -13.78 12.42 -18.34
N THR A 370 -12.48 12.31 -18.63
CA THR A 370 -11.89 12.68 -19.93
C THR A 370 -12.46 11.82 -21.07
N LEU A 371 -12.51 10.51 -20.87
CA LEU A 371 -13.11 9.57 -21.83
C LEU A 371 -14.57 9.90 -22.12
N MET A 372 -15.35 10.27 -21.09
CA MET A 372 -16.74 10.68 -21.29
C MET A 372 -16.89 11.99 -22.07
N LYS A 373 -15.94 12.93 -21.95
CA LYS A 373 -15.90 14.12 -22.80
C LYS A 373 -15.59 13.77 -24.26
N GLY A 374 -14.59 12.92 -24.49
CA GLY A 374 -14.27 12.38 -25.82
C GLY A 374 -15.47 11.66 -26.45
N TYR A 375 -16.12 10.76 -25.70
CA TYR A 375 -17.35 10.09 -26.12
C TYR A 375 -18.44 11.09 -26.53
N ASN A 376 -18.70 12.13 -25.73
CA ASN A 376 -19.73 13.12 -26.06
C ASN A 376 -19.39 13.96 -27.30
N TYR A 377 -18.09 14.18 -27.56
CA TYR A 377 -17.63 14.85 -28.77
C TYR A 377 -17.87 13.99 -30.01
N PHE A 378 -17.38 12.74 -30.01
CA PHE A 378 -17.52 11.83 -31.15
C PHE A 378 -18.97 11.38 -31.38
N LYS A 379 -19.80 11.34 -30.33
CA LYS A 379 -21.20 10.91 -30.42
C LYS A 379 -22.01 11.77 -31.38
N LYS A 380 -21.60 13.04 -31.58
CA LYS A 380 -22.21 13.95 -32.55
C LYS A 380 -22.13 13.42 -33.98
N TYR A 381 -21.09 12.66 -34.31
CA TYR A 381 -20.87 12.08 -35.63
C TYR A 381 -21.44 10.66 -35.73
N SER A 382 -21.12 9.81 -34.75
CA SER A 382 -21.71 8.47 -34.67
C SER A 382 -21.68 7.94 -33.25
N LYS A 383 -22.88 7.61 -32.74
CA LYS A 383 -23.03 6.98 -31.42
C LYS A 383 -22.35 5.61 -31.38
N ALA A 384 -22.46 4.81 -32.45
CA ALA A 384 -21.89 3.47 -32.49
C ALA A 384 -20.35 3.53 -32.42
N ILE A 385 -19.72 4.34 -33.28
CA ILE A 385 -18.27 4.55 -33.29
C ILE A 385 -17.78 5.01 -31.92
N SER A 386 -18.49 5.93 -31.29
CA SER A 386 -18.11 6.47 -29.97
C SER A 386 -18.16 5.40 -28.87
N ILE A 387 -19.16 4.52 -28.89
CA ILE A 387 -19.25 3.39 -27.96
C ILE A 387 -18.11 2.41 -28.24
N THR A 388 -17.85 2.09 -29.50
CA THR A 388 -16.78 1.16 -29.90
C THR A 388 -15.41 1.66 -29.45
N ILE A 389 -15.07 2.93 -29.70
CA ILE A 389 -13.81 3.53 -29.25
C ILE A 389 -13.69 3.47 -27.73
N LEU A 390 -14.75 3.84 -27.01
CA LEU A 390 -14.77 3.79 -25.54
C LEU A 390 -14.52 2.36 -25.03
N LEU A 391 -15.22 1.37 -25.59
CA LEU A 391 -15.07 -0.04 -25.20
C LEU A 391 -13.68 -0.58 -25.54
N ILE A 392 -13.15 -0.28 -26.73
CA ILE A 392 -11.79 -0.68 -27.13
C ILE A 392 -10.77 -0.14 -26.14
N ILE A 393 -10.85 1.15 -25.79
CA ILE A 393 -9.88 1.75 -24.85
C ILE A 393 -9.99 1.09 -23.48
N VAL A 394 -11.20 0.94 -22.93
CA VAL A 394 -11.40 0.37 -21.59
C VAL A 394 -11.01 -1.11 -21.54
N ILE A 395 -11.49 -1.94 -22.47
CA ILE A 395 -11.24 -3.39 -22.48
C ILE A 395 -9.78 -3.68 -22.78
N SER A 396 -9.15 -3.00 -23.75
CA SER A 396 -7.72 -3.20 -24.04
C SER A 396 -6.86 -2.78 -22.86
N SER A 397 -7.17 -1.66 -22.20
CA SER A 397 -6.48 -1.23 -20.98
C SER A 397 -6.62 -2.25 -19.85
N MET A 398 -7.82 -2.79 -19.63
CA MET A 398 -8.06 -3.85 -18.64
C MET A 398 -7.22 -5.10 -18.94
N GLY A 399 -7.20 -5.56 -20.21
CA GLY A 399 -6.42 -6.72 -20.63
C GLY A 399 -4.91 -6.55 -20.40
N VAL A 400 -4.35 -5.39 -20.76
CA VAL A 400 -2.93 -5.07 -20.56
C VAL A 400 -2.58 -5.02 -19.07
N GLN A 401 -3.43 -4.37 -18.27
CA GLN A 401 -3.27 -4.29 -16.81
C GLN A 401 -3.31 -5.68 -16.15
N LEU A 402 -4.23 -6.55 -16.58
CA LEU A 402 -4.30 -7.92 -16.09
C LEU A 402 -3.06 -8.73 -16.45
N LYS A 403 -2.61 -8.64 -17.70
CA LYS A 403 -1.40 -9.35 -18.17
C LYS A 403 -0.17 -8.91 -17.36
N GLN A 404 0.05 -7.60 -17.22
CA GLN A 404 1.17 -7.07 -16.45
C GLN A 404 1.08 -7.49 -14.96
N GLY A 405 -0.12 -7.51 -14.39
CA GLY A 405 -0.35 -7.96 -13.02
C GLY A 405 -0.06 -9.45 -12.84
N ASP A 406 -0.49 -10.29 -13.78
CA ASP A 406 -0.25 -11.74 -13.77
C ASP A 406 1.25 -12.07 -13.88
N GLU A 407 1.96 -11.43 -14.81
CA GLU A 407 3.41 -11.58 -14.98
C GLU A 407 4.18 -11.17 -13.71
N LEU A 408 3.81 -10.03 -13.11
CA LEU A 408 4.43 -9.55 -11.87
C LEU A 408 4.14 -10.47 -10.68
N ILE A 409 2.90 -10.96 -10.55
CA ILE A 409 2.52 -11.89 -9.47
C ILE A 409 3.26 -13.22 -9.61
N LYS A 410 3.25 -13.82 -10.82
CA LYS A 410 3.91 -15.11 -11.08
C LYS A 410 5.41 -15.04 -10.86
N SER A 411 6.08 -13.99 -11.36
CA SER A 411 7.53 -13.82 -11.20
C SER A 411 7.97 -13.62 -9.74
N LYS A 412 7.05 -13.28 -8.85
CA LYS A 412 7.28 -13.14 -7.40
C LYS A 412 6.63 -14.24 -6.58
N GLY A 413 6.03 -15.27 -7.20
CA GLY A 413 5.28 -16.30 -6.48
C GLY A 413 6.11 -17.06 -5.43
N ASN A 414 7.37 -17.35 -5.75
CA ASN A 414 8.30 -18.11 -4.91
C ASN A 414 9.40 -17.26 -4.28
N SER A 415 9.30 -15.93 -4.35
CA SER A 415 10.31 -15.05 -3.73
C SER A 415 10.41 -15.35 -2.23
N TYR A 416 11.63 -15.47 -1.71
CA TYR A 416 11.93 -15.77 -0.29
C TYR A 416 11.48 -17.16 0.18
N LEU A 417 11.30 -18.13 -0.72
CA LEU A 417 10.93 -19.50 -0.36
C LEU A 417 11.96 -20.14 0.56
N GLU A 418 13.23 -20.00 0.23
CA GLU A 418 14.35 -20.58 0.96
C GLU A 418 14.45 -19.98 2.37
N VAL A 419 14.14 -18.69 2.53
CA VAL A 419 14.09 -18.03 3.85
C VAL A 419 12.98 -18.62 4.71
N LYS A 420 11.80 -18.87 4.12
CA LYS A 420 10.68 -19.54 4.81
C LYS A 420 11.05 -20.96 5.21
N GLU A 421 11.59 -21.74 4.28
CA GLU A 421 11.97 -23.13 4.53
C GLU A 421 13.08 -23.22 5.59
N ALA A 422 14.07 -22.32 5.55
CA ALA A 422 15.11 -22.23 6.56
C ALA A 422 14.54 -21.91 7.94
N GLY A 423 13.63 -20.94 8.03
CA GLY A 423 12.96 -20.61 9.29
C GLY A 423 12.17 -21.79 9.86
N LEU A 424 11.42 -22.51 9.02
CA LEU A 424 10.68 -23.71 9.44
C LEU A 424 11.61 -24.85 9.86
N TRP A 425 12.74 -25.05 9.17
CA TRP A 425 13.75 -26.03 9.55
C TRP A 425 14.35 -25.67 10.91
N ILE A 426 14.69 -24.40 11.15
CA ILE A 426 15.20 -23.93 12.44
C ILE A 426 14.18 -24.19 13.54
N ASN A 427 12.89 -23.87 13.32
CA ASN A 427 11.83 -24.12 14.30
C ASN A 427 11.80 -25.59 14.75
N GLN A 428 12.05 -26.52 13.83
CA GLN A 428 12.04 -27.97 14.07
C GLN A 428 13.34 -28.50 14.71
N ASN A 429 14.46 -27.78 14.58
CA ASN A 429 15.80 -28.25 14.98
C ASN A 429 16.43 -27.41 16.12
N SER A 430 15.66 -26.50 16.72
CA SER A 430 16.09 -25.65 17.85
C SER A 430 15.14 -25.72 19.04
N ASN A 431 15.67 -25.43 20.23
CA ASN A 431 14.89 -25.15 21.42
C ASN A 431 14.31 -23.73 21.35
N PRO A 432 13.18 -23.43 22.02
CA PRO A 432 12.56 -22.09 22.03
C PRO A 432 13.50 -20.95 22.42
N ASP A 433 14.46 -21.22 23.31
CA ASP A 433 15.42 -20.22 23.82
C ASP A 433 16.70 -20.09 22.95
N ASP A 434 16.83 -20.90 21.89
CA ASP A 434 17.97 -20.81 20.99
C ASP A 434 17.86 -19.52 20.14
N VAL A 435 18.99 -18.83 19.96
CA VAL A 435 19.08 -17.60 19.16
C VAL A 435 19.63 -17.89 17.76
N VAL A 436 19.13 -17.14 16.77
CA VAL A 436 19.57 -17.22 15.37
C VAL A 436 20.21 -15.91 14.92
N PHE A 437 21.38 -15.95 14.30
CA PHE A 437 21.92 -14.81 13.56
C PHE A 437 21.43 -14.83 12.12
N SER A 438 20.76 -13.77 11.66
CA SER A 438 20.40 -13.57 10.25
C SER A 438 20.10 -12.11 9.96
N ASN A 439 20.32 -11.66 8.72
CA ASN A 439 19.77 -10.37 8.31
C ASN A 439 18.34 -10.48 7.82
N SER A 440 17.79 -11.67 7.49
CA SER A 440 16.36 -11.89 7.18
C SER A 440 15.49 -11.90 8.44
N ARG A 441 15.63 -10.90 9.32
CA ARG A 441 15.17 -10.97 10.72
C ARG A 441 13.67 -11.24 10.84
N PRO A 442 12.75 -10.42 10.28
CA PRO A 442 11.32 -10.62 10.52
C PRO A 442 10.81 -11.93 9.96
N GLN A 443 11.31 -12.37 8.80
CA GLN A 443 10.94 -13.67 8.24
C GLN A 443 11.45 -14.80 9.13
N THR A 444 12.69 -14.73 9.59
CA THR A 444 13.27 -15.74 10.47
C THR A 444 12.54 -15.79 11.82
N MET A 445 12.29 -14.65 12.48
CA MET A 445 11.51 -14.60 13.72
C MET A 445 10.09 -15.15 13.52
N PHE A 446 9.46 -14.82 12.40
CA PHE A 446 8.12 -15.31 12.12
C PHE A 446 8.10 -16.83 11.93
N TYR A 447 8.93 -17.38 11.04
CA TYR A 447 8.87 -18.82 10.73
C TYR A 447 9.61 -19.71 11.73
N ALA A 448 10.74 -19.25 12.26
CA ALA A 448 11.50 -19.99 13.26
C ALA A 448 10.85 -19.92 14.64
N ASP A 449 10.07 -18.87 14.94
CA ASP A 449 9.57 -18.58 16.29
C ASP A 449 10.70 -18.62 17.31
N ARG A 450 11.82 -17.98 16.94
CA ARG A 450 13.05 -17.82 17.74
C ARG A 450 13.47 -16.37 17.76
N GLU A 451 14.22 -15.98 18.78
CA GLU A 451 14.92 -14.71 18.76
C GLU A 451 15.91 -14.69 17.59
N ASN A 452 15.98 -13.54 16.92
CA ASN A 452 16.86 -13.37 15.77
C ASN A 452 17.67 -12.07 15.90
N ILE A 453 18.99 -12.19 15.79
CA ILE A 453 19.94 -11.09 15.86
C ILE A 453 20.50 -10.81 14.46
N GLY A 454 20.58 -9.53 14.10
CA GLY A 454 21.14 -9.09 12.83
C GLY A 454 22.61 -8.67 12.97
N PHE A 455 23.24 -8.37 11.83
CA PHE A 455 24.67 -8.03 11.77
C PHE A 455 24.98 -6.54 12.01
N HIS A 456 24.02 -5.74 12.44
CA HIS A 456 24.14 -4.28 12.46
C HIS A 456 24.39 -3.76 13.88
N LYS A 457 25.45 -2.97 14.10
CA LYS A 457 25.76 -2.26 15.37
C LYS A 457 24.71 -1.21 15.74
N LYS A 458 24.14 -0.56 14.73
CA LYS A 458 23.13 0.51 14.83
C LYS A 458 22.07 0.30 13.74
N ALA A 459 20.92 0.96 13.83
CA ALA A 459 19.98 1.05 12.71
C ALA A 459 20.69 1.54 11.43
N VAL A 460 20.75 0.69 10.40
CA VAL A 460 21.43 1.03 9.15
C VAL A 460 20.42 1.25 8.03
N ARG A 461 20.40 2.45 7.42
CA ARG A 461 19.68 2.64 6.15
C ARG A 461 20.26 1.69 5.10
N TYR A 462 19.39 0.95 4.41
CA TYR A 462 19.64 -0.14 3.46
C TYR A 462 20.64 0.12 2.30
N ASN A 463 21.29 1.29 2.21
CA ASN A 463 21.93 1.79 1.00
C ASN A 463 23.42 2.16 1.12
N SER A 464 24.20 1.59 2.04
CA SER A 464 25.67 1.64 1.88
C SER A 464 26.30 0.27 2.02
N SER A 465 26.75 -0.25 0.89
CA SER A 465 27.50 -1.49 0.74
C SER A 465 29.01 -1.24 0.72
N LEU A 466 29.50 -0.27 1.51
CA LEU A 466 30.92 0.08 1.47
C LEU A 466 31.69 -0.69 2.55
N GLU A 467 32.77 -1.31 2.11
CA GLU A 467 33.79 -1.92 2.95
C GLU A 467 34.35 -0.87 3.93
N GLY A 468 34.47 -1.21 5.22
CA GLY A 468 34.86 -0.26 6.29
C GLY A 468 33.69 0.47 6.96
N ASP A 469 32.45 0.05 6.69
CA ASP A 469 31.27 0.57 7.34
C ASP A 469 31.15 0.12 8.81
N ASP A 470 31.41 1.05 9.73
CA ASP A 470 31.34 0.85 11.19
C ASP A 470 29.95 0.44 11.71
N ARG A 471 28.95 0.44 10.83
CA ARG A 471 27.58 0.07 11.15
C ARG A 471 27.33 -1.44 11.21
N TYR A 472 28.20 -2.29 10.69
CA TYR A 472 28.10 -3.74 10.86
C TYR A 472 28.99 -4.23 12.00
N LEU A 473 28.56 -5.30 12.68
CA LEU A 473 29.42 -6.04 13.61
C LEU A 473 30.69 -6.44 12.87
N SER A 474 31.83 -6.16 13.49
CA SER A 474 33.08 -6.84 13.14
C SER A 474 32.92 -8.33 13.45
N GLU A 475 33.77 -9.15 12.81
CA GLU A 475 33.82 -10.58 13.09
C GLU A 475 33.96 -10.87 14.59
N LYS A 476 34.86 -10.15 15.28
CA LYS A 476 35.06 -10.28 16.72
C LYS A 476 33.81 -9.94 17.53
N GLU A 477 33.14 -8.82 17.24
CA GLU A 477 31.90 -8.44 17.94
C GLU A 477 30.76 -9.44 17.69
N PHE A 478 30.70 -10.01 16.48
CA PHE A 478 29.77 -11.09 16.19
C PHE A 478 30.05 -12.31 17.06
N GLU A 479 31.32 -12.75 17.17
CA GLU A 479 31.68 -13.90 18.00
C GLU A 479 31.36 -13.68 19.47
N GLU A 480 31.73 -12.51 20.01
CA GLU A 480 31.41 -12.11 21.39
C GLU A 480 29.90 -12.16 21.64
N MET A 481 29.10 -11.61 20.72
CA MET A 481 27.65 -11.61 20.83
C MET A 481 27.03 -12.99 20.64
N ALA A 482 27.58 -13.82 19.75
CA ALA A 482 27.12 -15.18 19.53
C ALA A 482 27.37 -16.07 20.76
N ILE A 483 28.50 -15.86 21.46
CA ILE A 483 28.79 -16.49 22.75
C ILE A 483 27.83 -15.98 23.83
N GLU A 484 27.72 -14.65 23.98
CA GLU A 484 26.88 -14.02 25.00
C GLU A 484 25.42 -14.46 24.90
N LYS A 485 24.88 -14.45 23.68
CA LYS A 485 23.48 -14.77 23.39
C LYS A 485 23.23 -16.26 23.14
N LYS A 486 24.27 -17.10 23.27
CA LYS A 486 24.21 -18.55 23.03
C LYS A 486 23.57 -18.87 21.67
N ALA A 487 23.99 -18.14 20.64
CA ALA A 487 23.45 -18.32 19.31
C ALA A 487 23.78 -19.71 18.78
N LYS A 488 22.75 -20.41 18.29
CA LYS A 488 22.89 -21.77 17.78
C LYS A 488 23.11 -21.82 16.29
N TYR A 489 22.46 -20.91 15.55
CA TYR A 489 22.48 -20.91 14.10
C TYR A 489 22.90 -19.56 13.54
N LEU A 490 23.67 -19.62 12.46
CA LEU A 490 23.96 -18.51 11.59
C LEU A 490 23.34 -18.78 10.22
N VAL A 491 22.53 -17.85 9.72
CA VAL A 491 21.89 -17.91 8.41
C VAL A 491 22.46 -16.82 7.52
N ILE A 492 23.09 -17.22 6.41
CA ILE A 492 23.56 -16.33 5.35
C ILE A 492 22.75 -16.58 4.09
N SER A 493 22.31 -15.52 3.41
CA SER A 493 21.45 -15.64 2.23
C SER A 493 21.71 -14.54 1.21
N VAL A 494 21.39 -14.79 -0.06
CA VAL A 494 21.46 -13.78 -1.13
C VAL A 494 20.33 -12.73 -1.07
N PHE A 495 19.32 -12.95 -0.21
CA PHE A 495 18.13 -12.10 -0.12
C PHE A 495 18.33 -10.82 0.67
N GLU A 496 19.36 -10.78 1.52
CA GLU A 496 19.68 -9.64 2.37
C GLU A 496 21.20 -9.38 2.32
N PRO A 497 21.65 -8.12 2.43
CA PRO A 497 23.07 -7.82 2.46
C PRO A 497 23.68 -8.28 3.79
N TYR A 498 24.89 -8.83 3.76
CA TYR A 498 25.70 -9.19 4.94
C TYR A 498 27.07 -8.49 4.85
N PRO A 499 27.79 -8.27 5.98
CA PRO A 499 29.16 -7.78 5.93
C PRO A 499 30.05 -8.78 5.17
N THR A 500 31.08 -8.28 4.48
CA THR A 500 31.90 -9.09 3.56
C THR A 500 32.54 -10.31 4.25
N TRP A 501 33.02 -10.14 5.50
CA TRP A 501 33.58 -11.22 6.30
C TRP A 501 32.59 -12.37 6.55
N ALA A 502 31.29 -12.09 6.66
CA ALA A 502 30.29 -13.12 6.97
C ALA A 502 30.15 -14.16 5.85
N TYR A 503 30.44 -13.79 4.59
CA TYR A 503 30.44 -14.74 3.47
C TYR A 503 31.65 -15.69 3.50
N ASN A 504 32.78 -15.26 4.07
CA ASN A 504 34.00 -16.07 4.17
C ASN A 504 34.15 -16.76 5.53
N TYR A 505 33.34 -16.37 6.53
CA TYR A 505 33.47 -16.81 7.92
C TYR A 505 33.53 -18.32 8.07
N ALA A 506 32.70 -19.07 7.35
CA ALA A 506 32.71 -20.54 7.42
C ALA A 506 33.95 -21.21 6.83
N LYS A 507 34.58 -20.56 5.84
CA LYS A 507 35.84 -21.02 5.26
C LYS A 507 37.02 -20.70 6.18
N GLU A 508 37.00 -19.56 6.83
CA GLU A 508 38.08 -19.05 7.69
C GLU A 508 38.03 -19.65 9.11
N ASN A 509 36.84 -20.02 9.59
CA ASN A 509 36.60 -20.58 10.93
C ASN A 509 35.90 -21.95 10.90
N PRO A 510 36.43 -22.98 10.21
CA PRO A 510 35.74 -24.27 10.02
C PRO A 510 35.51 -25.06 11.32
N THR A 511 36.20 -24.71 12.41
CA THR A 511 35.99 -25.32 13.74
C THR A 511 34.87 -24.66 14.54
N LYS A 512 34.53 -23.40 14.22
CA LYS A 512 33.49 -22.64 14.94
C LYS A 512 32.12 -22.79 14.28
N VAL A 513 32.09 -23.08 12.98
CA VAL A 513 30.83 -23.21 12.25
C VAL A 513 30.83 -24.43 11.34
N THR A 514 29.67 -25.11 11.27
CA THR A 514 29.49 -26.26 10.39
C THR A 514 28.22 -26.05 9.55
N PRO A 515 28.28 -26.17 8.21
CA PRO A 515 27.07 -26.10 7.40
C PRO A 515 26.12 -27.26 7.75
N VAL A 516 24.90 -26.94 8.15
CA VAL A 516 23.89 -27.94 8.54
C VAL A 516 22.75 -28.05 7.52
N MET A 517 22.50 -26.99 6.74
CA MET A 517 21.48 -26.99 5.70
C MET A 517 21.82 -25.98 4.60
N GLY A 518 21.51 -26.32 3.34
CA GLY A 518 21.69 -25.45 2.19
C GLY A 518 20.46 -25.50 1.27
N TYR A 519 20.03 -24.34 0.81
CA TYR A 519 18.90 -24.17 -0.11
C TYR A 519 19.40 -23.58 -1.44
N PHE A 520 18.80 -24.03 -2.53
CA PHE A 520 19.25 -23.76 -3.89
C PHE A 520 18.06 -23.39 -4.76
N THR A 521 18.24 -22.39 -5.63
CA THR A 521 17.24 -22.03 -6.64
C THR A 521 17.48 -22.74 -7.97
N ASP A 522 18.71 -23.20 -8.23
CA ASP A 522 19.06 -23.94 -9.44
C ASP A 522 18.88 -25.44 -9.26
N GLU A 523 18.35 -26.12 -10.28
CA GLU A 523 18.11 -27.57 -10.23
C GLU A 523 19.41 -28.37 -10.05
N ALA A 524 20.54 -27.84 -10.53
CA ALA A 524 21.85 -28.46 -10.42
C ALA A 524 22.49 -28.33 -9.02
N LYS A 525 21.88 -27.54 -8.13
CA LYS A 525 22.35 -27.26 -6.75
C LYS A 525 23.82 -26.84 -6.71
N THR A 526 24.22 -25.98 -7.62
CA THR A 526 25.61 -25.55 -7.79
C THR A 526 26.00 -24.45 -6.81
N GLN A 527 25.09 -23.52 -6.52
CA GLN A 527 25.35 -22.41 -5.60
C GLN A 527 24.18 -22.23 -4.64
N PRO A 528 24.39 -22.37 -3.32
CA PRO A 528 23.31 -22.17 -2.38
C PRO A 528 22.92 -20.69 -2.35
N THR A 529 21.61 -20.43 -2.39
CA THR A 529 21.06 -19.09 -2.19
C THR A 529 20.87 -18.76 -0.72
N LEU A 530 20.83 -19.78 0.13
CA LEU A 530 20.81 -19.65 1.59
C LEU A 530 21.52 -20.84 2.23
N VAL A 531 22.35 -20.58 3.24
CA VAL A 531 23.02 -21.61 4.05
C VAL A 531 22.75 -21.36 5.53
N ILE A 532 22.43 -22.43 6.24
CA ILE A 532 22.36 -22.46 7.71
C ILE A 532 23.64 -23.13 8.21
N TYR A 533 24.34 -22.44 9.11
CA TYR A 533 25.50 -22.92 9.81
C TYR A 533 25.13 -23.16 11.29
N GLY A 534 25.50 -24.32 11.82
CA GLY A 534 25.52 -24.56 13.27
C GLY A 534 26.74 -23.88 13.87
N LEU A 535 26.53 -23.11 14.94
CA LEU A 535 27.57 -22.40 15.68
C LEU A 535 28.05 -23.26 16.85
N THR A 536 29.37 -23.40 16.99
CA THR A 536 30.03 -24.13 18.08
C THR A 536 31.11 -23.23 18.66
N PHE A 537 30.73 -22.40 19.64
CA PHE A 537 31.68 -21.63 20.43
C PHE A 537 31.96 -22.37 21.73
N THR A 538 33.25 -22.61 22.00
CA THR A 538 33.75 -23.26 23.22
C THR A 538 34.07 -22.27 24.31
#